data_AF-A0A9E1U9T6-F1
#
_entry.id   AF-A0A9E1U9T6-F1
#
_cell.length_a   1.000
_cell.length_b   1.000
_cell.length_c   1.000
_cell.angle_alpha   90.00
_cell.angle_beta   90.00
_cell.angle_gamma   90.00
#
_symmetry.space_group_name_H-M   'P 1'
#
loop_
_entity.id
_entity.type
_entity.pdbx_description
1 polymer ?
#
loop_
_entity_poly.entity_id
_entity_poly.type
_entity_poly.pdbx_seq_one_letter_code
_entity_poly.pdbx_strand_id
1 'polypeptide(L)'
;MEQNLSTLNNWPAYHNPDDEQDAQDHFIVRDGVSCAGAHLIVDVWGADQLDDLELMEHAMREAVEAAKATLLHIHLHHFTPNGGISGVAVLAESHISVHTWPERQFAAFDIF
;
A
#
# COMPACT_ATOMS: atom_id res chain seq x y z
N MET A 1 -20.93 -13.04 38.28
CA MET A 1 -20.58 -13.46 36.90
C MET A 1 -20.12 -12.19 36.22
N GLU A 2 -18.82 -11.89 36.31
CA GLU A 2 -18.15 -10.75 35.65
C GLU A 2 -16.65 -11.04 35.76
N GLN A 3 -16.01 -11.36 34.63
CA GLN A 3 -14.58 -11.61 34.52
C GLN A 3 -13.94 -10.44 33.77
N ASN A 4 -12.83 -9.96 34.33
CA ASN A 4 -12.02 -8.81 33.96
C ASN A 4 -11.56 -8.78 32.48
N LEU A 5 -11.72 -7.61 31.84
CA LEU A 5 -11.14 -7.25 30.55
C LEU A 5 -9.69 -6.76 30.73
N SER A 6 -8.75 -7.64 31.08
CA SER A 6 -7.33 -7.27 31.28
C SER A 6 -6.36 -8.06 30.41
N THR A 7 -6.76 -8.46 29.20
CA THR A 7 -5.86 -9.14 28.24
C THR A 7 -6.09 -8.61 26.82
N LEU A 8 -5.74 -7.34 26.59
CA LEU A 8 -5.53 -6.77 25.27
C LEU A 8 -4.17 -6.03 25.31
N ASN A 9 -3.31 -6.35 24.34
CA ASN A 9 -1.93 -5.88 24.13
C ASN A 9 -0.83 -6.68 24.83
N ASN A 10 -0.56 -7.88 24.31
CA ASN A 10 0.71 -8.57 24.52
C ASN A 10 1.49 -8.68 23.20
N TRP A 11 1.73 -7.53 22.56
CA TRP A 11 2.79 -7.41 21.56
C TRP A 11 4.07 -7.01 22.32
N PRO A 12 5.21 -7.68 22.10
CA PRO A 12 6.46 -7.27 22.73
C PRO A 12 6.84 -5.89 22.21
N ALA A 13 6.82 -4.89 23.09
CA ALA A 13 7.38 -3.58 22.79
C ALA A 13 8.90 -3.71 22.79
N TYR A 14 9.52 -3.45 21.64
CA TYR A 14 10.97 -3.28 21.55
C TYR A 14 11.31 -1.92 22.18
N HIS A 15 12.08 -1.92 23.26
CA HIS A 15 12.64 -0.70 23.85
C HIS A 15 14.13 -0.66 23.55
N ASN A 16 14.53 0.26 22.67
CA ASN A 16 15.92 0.59 22.43
C ASN A 16 16.39 1.61 23.49
N PRO A 17 17.37 1.28 24.35
CA PRO A 17 17.84 2.21 25.39
C PRO A 17 18.67 3.39 24.85
N ASP A 18 18.96 3.43 23.54
CA ASP A 18 19.75 4.47 22.87
C ASP A 18 18.90 5.50 22.09
N ASP A 19 17.57 5.48 22.22
CA ASP A 19 16.68 6.44 21.52
C ASP A 19 16.65 7.83 22.20
N GLU A 20 17.78 8.54 22.17
CA GLU A 20 17.82 10.00 22.23
C GLU A 20 18.21 10.55 20.85
N GLN A 21 17.18 10.95 20.07
CA GLN A 21 17.18 11.65 18.77
C GLN A 21 17.35 10.82 17.47
N ASP A 22 16.46 11.16 16.51
CA ASP A 22 16.38 10.73 15.11
C ASP A 22 15.72 9.37 14.80
N ALA A 23 14.53 9.11 15.36
CA ALA A 23 13.53 8.44 14.52
C ALA A 23 13.16 9.45 13.42
N GLN A 24 13.76 9.32 12.23
CA GLN A 24 13.28 10.02 11.03
C GLN A 24 11.89 9.49 10.71
N ASP A 25 10.88 9.98 11.43
CA ASP A 25 9.52 9.77 11.03
C ASP A 25 9.32 10.48 9.68
N HIS A 26 8.72 9.80 8.70
CA HIS A 26 8.50 10.38 7.38
C HIS A 26 7.27 11.29 7.36
N PHE A 27 6.88 11.84 8.52
CA PHE A 27 5.78 12.77 8.61
C PHE A 27 6.11 14.05 7.85
N ILE A 28 5.16 14.49 7.06
CA ILE A 28 5.24 15.71 6.27
C ILE A 28 4.30 16.76 6.85
N VAL A 29 4.68 18.03 6.73
CA VAL A 29 3.79 19.15 7.05
C VAL A 29 3.20 19.70 5.75
N ARG A 30 1.88 19.59 5.59
CA ARG A 30 1.14 20.21 4.49
C ARG A 30 0.11 21.18 5.06
N ASP A 31 0.13 22.42 4.59
CA ASP A 31 -0.78 23.50 5.04
C ASP A 31 -0.85 23.67 6.57
N GLY A 32 0.26 23.45 7.26
CA GLY A 32 0.36 23.56 8.72
C GLY A 32 -0.13 22.33 9.51
N VAL A 33 -0.50 21.24 8.83
CA VAL A 33 -0.92 19.98 9.44
C VAL A 33 0.18 18.94 9.26
N SER A 34 0.57 18.27 10.35
CA SER A 34 1.47 17.11 10.31
C SER A 34 0.69 15.86 9.93
N CYS A 35 1.13 15.13 8.90
CA CYS A 35 0.54 13.88 8.48
C CYS A 35 1.61 12.86 8.04
N ALA A 36 1.28 11.58 8.10
CA ALA A 36 2.17 10.50 7.67
C ALA A 36 2.37 10.46 6.13
N GLY A 37 1.51 11.12 5.36
CA GLY A 37 1.53 11.08 3.91
C GLY A 37 0.19 11.49 3.29
N ALA A 38 0.00 11.15 2.02
CA ALA A 38 -1.26 11.37 1.31
C ALA A 38 -1.77 10.04 0.77
N HIS A 39 -3.01 9.68 1.11
CA HIS A 39 -3.63 8.45 0.63
C HIS A 39 -4.64 8.78 -0.47
N LEU A 40 -4.37 8.33 -1.69
CA LEU A 40 -5.23 8.45 -2.86
C LEU A 40 -5.97 7.13 -3.09
N ILE A 41 -7.28 7.24 -3.31
CA ILE A 41 -8.14 6.14 -3.77
C ILE A 41 -8.55 6.48 -5.20
N VAL A 42 -8.18 5.64 -6.16
CA VAL A 42 -8.30 5.93 -7.59
C VAL A 42 -9.09 4.84 -8.30
N ASP A 43 -10.21 5.25 -8.89
CA ASP A 43 -11.02 4.42 -9.77
C ASP A 43 -10.66 4.71 -11.24
N VAL A 44 -10.18 3.69 -11.96
CA VAL A 44 -9.81 3.76 -13.37
C VAL A 44 -10.86 3.03 -14.20
N TRP A 45 -11.50 3.75 -15.12
CA TRP A 45 -12.53 3.22 -16.01
C TRP A 45 -12.09 3.27 -17.48
N GLY A 46 -12.54 2.28 -18.26
CA GLY A 46 -12.24 2.20 -19.69
C GLY A 46 -10.83 1.73 -20.01
N ALA A 47 -10.13 1.12 -19.05
CA ALA A 47 -8.79 0.58 -19.23
C ALA A 47 -8.83 -0.79 -19.93
N ASP A 48 -7.76 -1.10 -20.67
CA ASP A 48 -7.52 -2.40 -21.29
C ASP A 48 -6.29 -3.09 -20.67
N GLN A 49 -6.04 -4.35 -21.05
CA GLN A 49 -4.89 -5.15 -20.61
C GLN A 49 -4.75 -5.26 -19.08
N LEU A 50 -5.89 -5.27 -18.40
CA LEU A 50 -5.99 -5.33 -16.94
C LEU A 50 -5.69 -6.73 -16.35
N ASP A 51 -5.45 -7.71 -17.21
CA ASP A 51 -5.08 -9.10 -16.93
C ASP A 51 -3.61 -9.42 -17.27
N ASP A 52 -2.86 -8.45 -17.77
CA ASP A 52 -1.43 -8.61 -18.07
C ASP A 52 -0.58 -8.34 -16.83
N LEU A 53 0.03 -9.40 -16.30
CA LEU A 53 0.90 -9.34 -15.12
C LEU A 53 2.19 -8.54 -15.36
N GLU A 54 2.79 -8.63 -16.54
CA GLU A 54 4.05 -7.93 -16.84
C GLU A 54 3.80 -6.44 -16.97
N LEU A 55 2.71 -6.07 -17.67
CA LEU A 55 2.28 -4.68 -17.78
C LEU A 55 1.92 -4.10 -16.41
N MET A 56 1.18 -4.85 -15.58
CA MET A 56 0.81 -4.41 -14.24
C MET A 56 2.03 -4.23 -13.34
N GLU A 57 2.98 -5.18 -13.33
CA GLU A 57 4.21 -5.03 -12.55
C GLU A 57 5.01 -3.80 -13.01
N HIS A 58 5.11 -3.58 -14.32
CA HIS A 58 5.80 -2.42 -14.87
C HIS A 58 5.13 -1.11 -14.42
N ALA A 59 3.81 -1.00 -14.56
CA ALA A 59 3.05 0.18 -14.15
C ALA A 59 3.19 0.47 -12.64
N MET A 60 3.20 -0.58 -11.79
CA MET A 60 3.44 -0.41 -10.36
C MET A 60 4.85 0.10 -10.07
N ARG A 61 5.87 -0.37 -10.80
CA ARG A 61 7.25 0.14 -10.66
C ARG A 61 7.37 1.61 -11.08
N GLU A 62 6.73 1.99 -12.19
CA GLU A 62 6.68 3.39 -12.63
C GLU A 62 5.97 4.29 -11.60
N ALA A 63 4.87 3.81 -11.00
CA ALA A 63 4.16 4.54 -9.95
C ALA A 63 5.03 4.76 -8.72
N VAL A 64 5.80 3.74 -8.30
CA VAL A 64 6.74 3.86 -7.17
C VAL A 64 7.86 4.86 -7.47
N GLU A 65 8.42 4.82 -8.68
CA GLU A 65 9.45 5.79 -9.10
C GLU A 65 8.89 7.22 -9.14
N ALA A 66 7.69 7.40 -9.71
CA ALA A 66 7.02 8.70 -9.77
C ALA A 66 6.70 9.26 -8.38
N ALA A 67 6.32 8.40 -7.44
CA ALA A 67 6.10 8.76 -6.04
C ALA A 67 7.41 9.03 -5.27
N LYS A 68 8.57 8.68 -5.85
CA LYS A 68 9.89 8.70 -5.19
C LYS A 68 9.91 7.86 -3.91
N ALA A 69 9.17 6.76 -3.91
CA ALA A 69 9.08 5.85 -2.78
C ALA A 69 10.13 4.73 -2.87
N THR A 70 10.50 4.18 -1.72
CA THR A 70 11.42 3.05 -1.64
C THR A 70 10.63 1.74 -1.76
N LEU A 71 10.79 1.05 -2.89
CA LEU A 71 10.20 -0.27 -3.11
C LEU A 71 10.87 -1.35 -2.26
N LEU A 72 10.10 -2.13 -1.51
CA LEU A 72 10.58 -3.33 -0.83
C LEU A 72 10.30 -4.59 -1.66
N HIS A 73 9.06 -4.79 -2.09
CA HIS A 73 8.65 -5.93 -2.90
C HIS A 73 7.33 -5.66 -3.62
N ILE A 74 7.10 -6.39 -4.72
CA ILE A 74 5.84 -6.43 -5.44
C ILE A 74 5.31 -7.85 -5.39
N HIS A 75 4.03 -8.00 -5.03
CA HIS A 75 3.30 -9.27 -5.11
C HIS A 75 2.06 -9.09 -5.97
N LEU A 76 1.97 -9.89 -7.03
CA LEU A 76 0.81 -9.96 -7.91
C LEU A 76 0.19 -11.35 -7.86
N HIS A 77 -1.13 -11.39 -7.84
CA HIS A 77 -1.92 -12.61 -7.99
C HIS A 77 -2.87 -12.45 -9.16
N HIS A 78 -2.73 -13.34 -10.15
CA HIS A 78 -3.61 -13.40 -11.31
C HIS A 78 -4.69 -14.47 -11.10
N PHE A 79 -5.95 -14.06 -11.17
CA PHE A 79 -7.12 -14.91 -10.99
C PHE A 79 -7.55 -15.57 -12.30
N THR A 80 -8.11 -16.78 -12.18
CA THR A 80 -8.76 -17.49 -13.29
C THR A 80 -10.24 -17.77 -12.97
N PRO A 81 -11.13 -17.85 -13.96
CA PRO A 81 -10.88 -17.69 -15.41
C PRO A 81 -10.96 -16.24 -15.91
N ASN A 82 -11.40 -15.29 -15.09
CA ASN A 82 -11.74 -13.93 -15.55
C ASN A 82 -10.53 -13.01 -15.79
N GLY A 83 -9.32 -13.41 -15.37
CA GLY A 83 -8.09 -12.68 -15.64
C GLY A 83 -7.76 -11.52 -14.69
N GLY A 84 -8.61 -11.22 -13.71
CA GLY A 84 -8.34 -10.11 -12.78
C GLY A 84 -7.03 -10.27 -12.01
N ILE A 85 -6.43 -9.15 -11.61
CA ILE A 85 -5.19 -9.09 -10.84
C ILE A 85 -5.48 -8.41 -9.51
N SER A 86 -5.01 -9.04 -8.42
CA SER A 86 -4.77 -8.34 -7.15
C SER A 86 -3.27 -8.14 -6.98
N GLY A 87 -2.84 -6.92 -6.73
CA GLY A 87 -1.44 -6.57 -6.58
C GLY A 87 -1.17 -5.65 -5.40
N VAL A 88 0.03 -5.77 -4.82
CA VAL A 88 0.55 -4.80 -3.85
C VAL A 88 2.05 -4.60 -4.06
N ALA A 89 2.47 -3.34 -4.16
CA ALA A 89 3.84 -2.91 -3.96
C ALA A 89 3.95 -2.43 -2.53
N VAL A 90 4.74 -3.14 -1.73
CA VAL A 90 5.02 -2.73 -0.36
C VAL A 90 6.22 -1.79 -0.38
N LEU A 91 6.01 -0.62 0.22
CA LEU A 91 7.00 0.44 0.30
C LEU A 91 7.56 0.49 1.72
N ALA A 92 8.64 1.26 1.94
CA ALA A 92 9.29 1.34 3.25
C ALA A 92 8.30 1.65 4.40
N GLU A 93 7.27 2.47 4.16
CA GLU A 93 6.29 2.88 5.18
C GLU A 93 4.86 3.01 4.65
N SER A 94 4.60 2.54 3.43
CA SER A 94 3.30 2.67 2.77
C SER A 94 3.08 1.55 1.75
N HIS A 95 2.14 1.74 0.83
CA HIS A 95 1.83 0.75 -0.20
C HIS A 95 1.19 1.39 -1.44
N ILE A 96 1.30 0.68 -2.55
CA ILE A 96 0.42 0.83 -3.70
C ILE A 96 -0.29 -0.50 -3.92
N SER A 97 -1.63 -0.55 -3.82
CA SER A 97 -2.42 -1.73 -4.16
C SER A 97 -3.23 -1.52 -5.42
N VAL A 98 -3.57 -2.64 -6.07
CA VAL A 98 -4.44 -2.67 -7.25
C VAL A 98 -5.37 -3.88 -7.19
N HIS A 99 -6.61 -3.67 -7.61
CA HIS A 99 -7.57 -4.73 -7.93
C HIS A 99 -8.17 -4.46 -9.29
N THR A 100 -8.12 -5.45 -10.19
CA THR A 100 -8.66 -5.30 -11.55
C THR A 100 -9.84 -6.21 -11.84
N TRP A 101 -10.73 -5.69 -12.69
CA TRP A 101 -11.87 -6.39 -13.28
C TRP A 101 -11.85 -6.17 -14.80
N PRO A 102 -11.06 -6.96 -15.55
CA PRO A 102 -10.93 -6.83 -17.00
C PRO A 102 -12.28 -6.87 -17.72
N GLU A 103 -13.22 -7.69 -17.25
CA GLU A 103 -14.56 -7.81 -17.82
C GLU A 103 -15.43 -6.56 -17.65
N ARG A 104 -14.97 -5.61 -16.82
CA ARG A 104 -15.61 -4.30 -16.59
C ARG A 104 -14.76 -3.14 -17.08
N GLN A 105 -13.59 -3.39 -17.66
CA GLN A 105 -12.61 -2.37 -18.01
C GLN A 105 -12.31 -1.44 -16.82
N PHE A 106 -12.19 -2.03 -15.63
CA PHE A 106 -12.11 -1.30 -14.37
C PHE A 106 -10.94 -1.77 -13.51
N ALA A 107 -10.23 -0.82 -12.91
CA ALA A 107 -9.24 -1.08 -11.88
C ALA A 107 -9.38 -0.08 -10.73
N ALA A 108 -9.25 -0.57 -9.50
CA ALA A 108 -9.17 0.25 -8.30
C ALA A 108 -7.74 0.24 -7.77
N PHE A 109 -7.21 1.41 -7.46
CA PHE A 109 -5.88 1.58 -6.85
C PHE A 109 -6.00 2.31 -5.52
N ASP A 110 -5.20 1.87 -4.55
CA ASP A 110 -4.92 2.60 -3.31
C ASP A 110 -3.44 2.98 -3.32
N ILE A 111 -3.12 4.26 -3.20
CA ILE A 111 -1.74 4.78 -3.21
C ILE A 111 -1.56 5.59 -1.94
N PHE A 112 -0.73 5.10 -1.02
CA PHE A 112 -0.35 5.80 0.19
C PHE A 112 1.10 6.30 0.11
#